data_AF-A0A9D6N6S1-F1
#
_entry.id   AF-A0A9D6N6S1-F1
#
_cell.length_a   1.000
_cell.length_b   1.000
_cell.length_c   1.000
_cell.angle_alpha   90.00
_cell.angle_beta   90.00
_cell.angle_gamma   90.00
#
_symmetry.space_group_name_H-M   'P 1'
#
loop_
_entity.id
_entity.type
_entity.pdbx_description
1 polymer ?
#
loop_
_entity_poly.entity_id
_entity_poly.type
_entity_poly.pdbx_seq_one_letter_code
_entity_poly.pdbx_strand_id
1 'polypeptide(L)'
;MRLFPGILIVFVLALAGPAPGLPGFSDQQVLQAINAGREQAHQVEPEQVRIARPSQMADVTLVGYSKGDGYLLGTVFLGAQSYRPEEAARLWLTGAGWTRTDAAARAALARRWVQEVMLAFGECLIEQDPGRPFGAPNPDFSPVLERADADGGVILVGWIREPSGVLGDIYRRSLFHFGSDGRLVRVRMLDRFQAPLQ
;
A
#
# COMPACT_ATOMS: atom_id res chain seq x y z
N MET A 1 -17.90 -4.86 -41.89
CA MET A 1 -18.77 -4.15 -40.92
C MET A 1 -19.58 -5.17 -40.15
N ARG A 2 -19.18 -5.47 -38.91
CA ARG A 2 -19.98 -6.24 -37.94
C ARG A 2 -19.82 -5.54 -36.59
N LEU A 3 -20.96 -5.08 -36.08
CA LEU A 3 -21.15 -4.40 -34.80
C LEU A 3 -20.95 -5.42 -33.67
N PHE A 4 -20.09 -5.12 -32.70
CA PHE A 4 -20.00 -5.87 -31.45
C PHE A 4 -21.11 -5.40 -30.51
N PRO A 5 -21.90 -6.31 -29.91
CA PRO A 5 -22.91 -5.93 -28.94
C PRO A 5 -22.26 -5.56 -27.61
N GLY A 6 -22.78 -4.48 -27.01
CA GLY A 6 -22.35 -3.97 -25.71
C GLY A 6 -22.48 -5.01 -24.61
N ILE A 7 -21.37 -5.24 -23.90
CA ILE A 7 -21.35 -5.97 -22.65
C ILE A 7 -22.01 -5.07 -21.61
N LEU A 8 -23.24 -5.44 -21.25
CA LEU A 8 -23.97 -4.91 -20.11
C LEU A 8 -23.22 -5.34 -18.83
N ILE A 9 -22.46 -4.42 -18.24
CA ILE A 9 -21.87 -4.62 -16.91
C ILE A 9 -23.01 -4.61 -15.90
N VAL A 10 -23.33 -5.78 -15.34
CA VAL A 10 -24.24 -5.87 -14.20
C VAL A 10 -23.49 -5.35 -12.97
N PHE A 11 -23.78 -4.10 -12.59
CA PHE A 11 -23.54 -3.62 -11.23
C PHE A 11 -24.42 -4.44 -10.30
N VAL A 12 -23.83 -5.29 -9.47
CA VAL A 12 -24.52 -5.78 -8.28
C VAL A 12 -24.56 -4.62 -7.28
N LEU A 13 -25.58 -3.78 -7.44
CA LEU A 13 -26.03 -2.82 -6.45
C LEU A 13 -26.72 -3.61 -5.35
N ALA A 14 -25.94 -4.14 -4.40
CA ALA A 14 -26.48 -4.49 -3.10
C ALA A 14 -26.77 -3.18 -2.36
N LEU A 15 -28.03 -2.79 -2.30
CA LEU A 15 -28.53 -1.79 -1.35
C LEU A 15 -28.32 -2.34 0.07
N ALA A 16 -27.21 -1.95 0.69
CA ALA A 16 -27.04 -2.01 2.12
C ALA A 16 -26.61 -0.62 2.57
N GLY A 17 -27.24 -0.10 3.63
CA GLY A 17 -26.81 1.15 4.27
C GLY A 17 -25.34 1.06 4.75
N PRO A 18 -24.81 2.11 5.40
CA PRO A 18 -23.47 2.05 5.96
C PRO A 18 -23.42 0.90 6.96
N ALA A 19 -22.86 -0.23 6.53
CA ALA A 19 -22.59 -1.34 7.43
C ALA A 19 -21.57 -0.81 8.44
N PRO A 20 -21.83 -0.92 9.76
CA PRO A 20 -20.82 -0.63 10.75
C PRO A 20 -19.57 -1.45 10.43
N GLY A 21 -18.39 -0.83 10.60
CA GLY A 21 -17.09 -1.43 10.26
C GLY A 21 -17.00 -2.87 10.77
N LEU A 22 -16.45 -3.76 9.94
CA LEU A 22 -16.27 -5.16 10.28
C LEU A 22 -14.80 -5.40 10.67
N PRO A 23 -14.45 -5.31 11.97
CA PRO A 23 -13.34 -6.09 12.47
C PRO A 23 -13.70 -7.58 12.30
N GLY A 24 -12.84 -8.37 11.66
CA GLY A 24 -12.91 -9.83 11.77
C GLY A 24 -13.36 -10.64 10.54
N PHE A 25 -13.11 -10.20 9.31
CA PHE A 25 -13.13 -11.15 8.19
C PHE A 25 -12.03 -12.20 8.34
N SER A 26 -12.37 -13.48 8.21
CA SER A 26 -11.40 -14.56 8.12
C SER A 26 -10.62 -14.50 6.80
N ASP A 27 -9.42 -15.07 6.76
CA ASP A 27 -8.61 -15.13 5.54
C ASP A 27 -9.37 -15.82 4.39
N GLN A 28 -10.19 -16.82 4.70
CA GLN A 28 -11.04 -17.50 3.73
C GLN A 28 -12.12 -16.58 3.15
N GLN A 29 -12.74 -15.72 3.97
CA GLN A 29 -13.73 -14.77 3.47
C GLN A 29 -13.09 -13.69 2.60
N VAL A 30 -11.88 -13.23 2.94
CA VAL A 30 -11.11 -12.30 2.10
C VAL A 30 -10.77 -12.95 0.76
N LEU A 31 -10.32 -14.21 0.77
CA LEU A 31 -10.02 -14.98 -0.45
C LEU A 31 -11.26 -15.15 -1.34
N GLN A 32 -12.40 -15.48 -0.73
CA GLN A 32 -13.68 -15.54 -1.45
C GLN A 32 -14.06 -14.18 -2.05
N ALA A 33 -13.89 -13.09 -1.31
CA ALA A 33 -14.21 -11.75 -1.77
C ALA A 33 -13.32 -11.30 -2.94
N ILE A 34 -12.01 -11.59 -2.91
CA ILE A 34 -11.11 -11.23 -4.04
C ILE A 34 -11.33 -12.11 -5.28
N ASN A 35 -11.83 -13.33 -5.11
CA ASN A 35 -12.18 -14.25 -6.20
C ASN A 35 -13.62 -14.08 -6.71
N ALA A 36 -14.45 -13.32 -6.01
CA ALA A 36 -15.83 -13.07 -6.41
C ALA A 36 -15.88 -12.44 -7.81
N GLY A 37 -16.62 -13.07 -8.73
CA GLY A 37 -16.77 -12.62 -10.11
C GLY A 37 -15.59 -12.96 -11.04
N ARG A 38 -14.56 -13.67 -10.56
CA ARG A 38 -13.50 -14.20 -11.42
C ARG A 38 -13.90 -15.54 -12.02
N GLU A 39 -13.55 -15.74 -13.28
CA GLU A 39 -13.58 -17.06 -13.90
C GLU A 39 -12.63 -18.00 -13.18
N GLN A 40 -12.95 -19.29 -13.14
CA GLN A 40 -12.17 -20.28 -12.38
C GLN A 40 -10.67 -20.29 -12.75
N ALA A 41 -10.34 -20.10 -14.03
CA ALA A 41 -8.96 -20.03 -14.51
C ALA A 41 -8.18 -18.78 -14.03
N HIS A 42 -8.85 -17.81 -13.43
CA HIS A 42 -8.29 -16.55 -12.95
C HIS A 42 -8.47 -16.32 -11.45
N GLN A 43 -9.03 -17.30 -10.74
CA GLN A 43 -9.07 -17.29 -9.29
C GLN A 43 -7.64 -17.39 -8.75
N VAL A 44 -7.37 -16.62 -7.70
CA VAL A 44 -6.11 -16.70 -6.97
C VAL A 44 -6.24 -17.76 -5.87
N GLU A 45 -5.22 -18.58 -5.76
CA GLU A 45 -5.12 -19.61 -4.73
C GLU A 45 -4.57 -19.03 -3.41
N PRO A 46 -4.84 -19.67 -2.25
CA PRO A 46 -4.37 -19.19 -0.95
C PRO A 46 -2.85 -18.92 -0.89
N GLU A 47 -2.03 -19.75 -1.54
CA GLU A 47 -0.58 -19.63 -1.58
C GLU A 47 -0.08 -18.47 -2.47
N GLN A 48 -0.94 -17.92 -3.32
CA GLN A 48 -0.60 -16.80 -4.20
C GLN A 48 -0.86 -15.44 -3.54
N VAL A 49 -1.49 -15.44 -2.36
CA VAL A 49 -1.85 -14.21 -1.65
C VAL A 49 -1.31 -14.20 -0.23
N ARG A 50 -1.00 -13.00 0.25
CA ARG A 50 -0.69 -12.74 1.65
C ARG A 50 -1.70 -11.74 2.19
N ILE A 51 -2.32 -12.08 3.31
CA ILE A 51 -3.27 -11.20 4.00
C ILE A 51 -2.56 -10.57 5.20
N ALA A 52 -2.63 -9.25 5.31
CA ALA A 52 -2.11 -8.50 6.45
C ALA A 52 -3.21 -7.60 7.04
N ARG A 53 -3.19 -7.43 8.36
CA ARG A 53 -4.14 -6.59 9.11
C ARG A 53 -3.30 -5.65 9.99
N PRO A 54 -3.09 -4.40 9.55
CA PRO A 54 -2.21 -3.49 10.28
C PRO A 54 -2.76 -3.20 11.67
N SER A 55 -1.96 -3.41 12.71
CA SER A 55 -2.40 -3.31 14.12
C SER A 55 -2.95 -1.92 14.48
N GLN A 56 -2.48 -0.91 13.75
CA GLN A 56 -2.81 0.49 13.94
C GLN A 56 -4.04 0.94 13.14
N MET A 57 -4.62 0.08 12.31
CA MET A 57 -5.71 0.39 11.38
C MET A 57 -6.76 -0.74 11.42
N ALA A 58 -7.56 -0.78 12.47
CA ALA A 58 -8.47 -1.90 12.77
C ALA A 58 -9.46 -2.27 11.64
N ASP A 59 -9.86 -1.29 10.83
CA ASP A 59 -10.81 -1.49 9.71
C ASP A 59 -10.14 -1.80 8.36
N VAL A 60 -8.82 -2.01 8.36
CA VAL A 60 -8.02 -2.22 7.14
C VAL A 60 -7.58 -3.67 7.04
N THR A 61 -7.89 -4.31 5.90
CA THR A 61 -7.31 -5.60 5.52
C THR A 61 -6.61 -5.47 4.18
N LEU A 62 -5.37 -5.95 4.11
CA LEU A 62 -4.49 -5.81 2.96
C LEU A 62 -4.31 -7.15 2.29
N VAL A 63 -4.34 -7.16 0.95
CA VAL A 63 -4.04 -8.35 0.14
C VAL A 63 -2.86 -8.04 -0.76
N GLY A 64 -1.76 -8.73 -0.48
CA GLY A 64 -0.57 -8.78 -1.31
C GLY A 64 -0.64 -9.98 -2.24
N TYR A 65 -0.21 -9.81 -3.48
CA TYR A 65 -0.15 -10.87 -4.48
C TYR A 65 1.31 -11.26 -4.72
N SER A 66 1.58 -12.55 -4.81
CA SER A 66 2.92 -13.07 -5.04
C SER A 66 3.55 -12.47 -6.31
N LYS A 67 4.79 -12.02 -6.18
CA LYS A 67 5.59 -11.44 -7.26
C LYS A 67 7.07 -11.71 -7.01
N GLY A 68 7.64 -12.69 -7.71
CA GLY A 68 9.00 -13.16 -7.46
C GLY A 68 9.10 -13.74 -6.05
N ASP A 69 10.07 -13.28 -5.27
CA ASP A 69 10.32 -13.76 -3.90
C ASP A 69 9.51 -13.02 -2.81
N GLY A 70 8.58 -12.13 -3.19
CA GLY A 70 7.82 -11.31 -2.26
C GLY A 70 6.35 -11.12 -2.66
N TYR A 71 5.69 -10.18 -2.00
CA TYR A 71 4.29 -9.84 -2.27
C TYR A 71 4.16 -8.36 -2.60
N LEU A 72 3.35 -8.05 -3.63
CA LEU A 72 3.01 -6.69 -3.98
C LEU A 72 1.58 -6.39 -3.52
N LEU A 73 1.39 -5.30 -2.78
CA LEU A 73 0.06 -4.83 -2.40
C LEU A 73 -0.80 -4.58 -3.65
N GLY A 74 -1.91 -5.29 -3.78
CA GLY A 74 -2.84 -5.11 -4.90
C GLY A 74 -4.24 -4.66 -4.48
N THR A 75 -4.71 -5.10 -3.32
CA THR A 75 -6.08 -4.79 -2.86
C THR A 75 -6.07 -4.37 -1.40
N VAL A 76 -6.86 -3.35 -1.09
CA VAL A 76 -7.12 -2.88 0.27
C VAL A 76 -8.62 -2.98 0.54
N PHE A 77 -8.99 -3.63 1.62
CA PHE A 77 -10.35 -3.64 2.15
C PHE A 77 -10.47 -2.59 3.23
N LEU A 78 -11.46 -1.71 3.10
CA LEU A 78 -11.92 -0.82 4.16
C LEU A 78 -13.30 -1.33 4.60
N GLY A 79 -13.35 -2.04 5.73
CA GLY A 79 -14.52 -2.85 6.09
C GLY A 79 -14.80 -3.93 5.03
N ALA A 80 -16.03 -3.97 4.50
CA ALA A 80 -16.47 -4.97 3.54
C ALA A 80 -16.16 -4.64 2.07
N GLN A 81 -15.66 -3.45 1.78
CA GLN A 81 -15.46 -2.96 0.42
C GLN A 81 -13.99 -3.00 0.03
N SER A 82 -13.70 -3.50 -1.18
CA SER A 82 -12.35 -3.56 -1.73
C SER A 82 -12.05 -2.38 -2.65
N TYR A 83 -10.81 -1.92 -2.57
CA TYR A 83 -10.32 -0.75 -3.26
C TYR A 83 -8.91 -1.00 -3.77
N ARG A 84 -8.53 -0.28 -4.83
CA ARG A 84 -7.12 -0.12 -5.19
C ARG A 84 -6.42 0.73 -4.12
N PRO A 85 -5.12 0.53 -3.88
CA PRO A 85 -4.38 1.26 -2.84
C PRO A 85 -4.53 2.78 -2.92
N GLU A 86 -4.56 3.36 -4.13
CA GLU A 86 -4.66 4.80 -4.31
C GLU A 86 -6.02 5.36 -3.86
N GLU A 87 -7.09 4.64 -4.14
CA GLU A 87 -8.45 5.02 -3.75
C GLU A 87 -8.69 4.77 -2.26
N ALA A 88 -8.17 3.65 -1.74
CA ALA A 88 -8.22 3.34 -0.32
C ALA A 88 -7.49 4.42 0.51
N ALA A 89 -6.35 4.93 0.02
CA ALA A 89 -5.62 6.02 0.66
C ALA A 89 -6.50 7.26 0.82
N ARG A 90 -7.17 7.69 -0.26
CA ARG A 90 -8.09 8.84 -0.25
C ARG A 90 -9.18 8.68 0.81
N LEU A 91 -9.86 7.53 0.80
CA LEU A 91 -10.99 7.25 1.70
C LEU A 91 -10.54 7.19 3.16
N TRP A 92 -9.48 6.43 3.45
CA TRP A 92 -8.98 6.27 4.81
C TRP A 92 -8.41 7.57 5.37
N LEU A 93 -7.57 8.27 4.60
CA LEU A 93 -6.95 9.54 5.03
C LEU A 93 -8.01 10.63 5.24
N THR A 94 -9.01 10.74 4.36
CA THR A 94 -10.13 11.67 4.55
C THR A 94 -10.92 11.33 5.82
N GLY A 95 -11.20 10.04 6.07
CA GLY A 95 -11.84 9.57 7.30
C GLY A 95 -11.02 9.90 8.55
N ALA A 96 -9.69 9.83 8.45
CA ALA A 96 -8.74 10.20 9.49
C ALA A 96 -8.52 11.72 9.65
N GLY A 97 -9.28 12.56 8.91
CA GLY A 97 -9.29 14.01 9.07
C GLY A 97 -8.35 14.78 8.15
N TRP A 98 -7.79 14.18 7.11
CA TRP A 98 -6.84 14.81 6.16
C TRP A 98 -7.19 16.25 5.74
N THR A 99 -8.46 16.50 5.42
CA THR A 99 -8.93 17.81 4.93
C THR A 99 -9.15 18.84 6.03
N ARG A 100 -9.10 18.43 7.30
CA ARG A 100 -9.38 19.27 8.48
C ARG A 100 -8.13 19.51 9.35
N THR A 101 -7.04 18.82 9.05
CA THR A 101 -5.80 18.90 9.81
C THR A 101 -4.80 19.85 9.16
N ASP A 102 -3.80 20.26 9.92
CA ASP A 102 -2.68 21.04 9.40
C ASP A 102 -1.70 20.17 8.59
N ALA A 103 -0.68 20.81 8.02
CA ALA A 103 0.33 20.16 7.20
C ALA A 103 1.12 19.07 7.96
N ALA A 104 1.42 19.29 9.24
CA ALA A 104 2.20 18.34 10.04
C ALA A 104 1.39 17.07 10.35
N ALA A 105 0.12 17.24 10.71
CA ALA A 105 -0.79 16.13 10.93
C ALA A 105 -1.10 15.36 9.63
N ARG A 106 -1.21 16.04 8.47
CA ARG A 106 -1.27 15.36 7.17
C ARG A 106 -0.02 14.53 6.88
N ALA A 107 1.17 15.07 7.15
CA ALA A 107 2.42 14.34 6.98
C ALA A 107 2.48 13.07 7.85
N ALA A 108 2.06 13.16 9.11
CA ALA A 108 1.96 12.01 10.01
C ALA A 108 0.97 10.94 9.50
N LEU A 109 -0.19 11.36 8.99
CA LEU A 109 -1.17 10.45 8.39
C LEU A 109 -0.62 9.76 7.12
N ALA A 110 0.06 10.52 6.26
CA ALA A 110 0.71 9.98 5.05
C ALA A 110 1.81 8.97 5.41
N ARG A 111 2.68 9.29 6.39
CA ARG A 111 3.70 8.36 6.89
C ARG A 111 3.06 7.08 7.39
N ARG A 112 2.02 7.19 8.22
CA ARG A 112 1.31 6.02 8.76
C ARG A 112 0.74 5.14 7.65
N TRP A 113 0.11 5.74 6.64
CA TRP A 113 -0.36 5.01 5.47
C TRP A 113 0.79 4.28 4.75
N VAL A 114 1.93 4.95 4.53
CA VAL A 114 3.09 4.31 3.89
C VAL A 114 3.57 3.11 4.72
N GLN A 115 3.79 3.28 6.02
CA GLN A 115 4.34 2.23 6.89
C GLN A 115 3.38 1.05 7.06
N GLU A 116 2.11 1.31 7.32
CA GLU A 116 1.13 0.28 7.67
C GLU A 116 0.50 -0.37 6.42
N VAL A 117 0.44 0.33 5.29
CA VAL A 117 -0.23 -0.15 4.07
C VAL A 117 0.75 -0.44 2.95
N MET A 118 1.53 0.57 2.53
CA MET A 118 2.40 0.42 1.35
C MET A 118 3.58 -0.52 1.59
N LEU A 119 3.98 -0.72 2.85
CA LEU A 119 5.12 -1.52 3.28
C LEU A 119 4.71 -2.74 4.12
N ALA A 120 3.44 -3.14 4.03
CA ALA A 120 2.87 -4.18 4.90
C ALA A 120 3.45 -5.59 4.68
N PHE A 121 4.20 -5.82 3.59
CA PHE A 121 4.64 -7.15 3.17
C PHE A 121 6.15 -7.38 3.34
N GLY A 122 6.69 -6.85 4.44
CA GLY A 122 8.06 -7.12 4.90
C GLY A 122 9.05 -6.03 4.55
N GLU A 123 8.65 -5.01 3.80
CA GLU A 123 9.43 -3.78 3.68
C GLU A 123 9.43 -2.97 4.99
N CYS A 124 10.48 -2.18 5.21
CA CYS A 124 10.47 -1.21 6.30
C CYS A 124 11.06 0.14 5.87
N LEU A 125 10.42 1.22 6.33
CA LEU A 125 10.93 2.58 6.15
C LEU A 125 12.13 2.79 7.08
N ILE A 126 13.24 3.26 6.52
CA ILE A 126 14.48 3.53 7.24
C ILE A 126 14.37 4.92 7.88
N GLU A 127 14.25 4.93 9.21
CA GLU A 127 14.12 6.15 10.01
C GLU A 127 15.48 6.76 10.41
N GLN A 128 16.50 5.92 10.50
CA GLN A 128 17.88 6.28 10.86
C GLN A 128 18.84 5.49 9.99
N ASP A 129 20.02 6.06 9.69
CA ASP A 129 21.08 5.35 8.96
C ASP A 129 21.33 4.00 9.66
N PRO A 130 21.19 2.85 8.96
CA PRO A 130 21.44 1.53 9.54
C PRO A 130 22.91 1.33 9.97
N GLY A 131 23.76 2.33 9.78
CA GLY A 131 25.19 2.27 10.00
C GLY A 131 25.88 1.65 8.80
N ARG A 132 27.21 1.78 8.71
CA ARG A 132 27.98 1.11 7.66
C ARG A 132 27.99 -0.37 7.94
N PRO A 133 27.44 -1.22 7.06
CA PRO A 133 27.57 -2.64 7.29
C PRO A 133 28.88 -3.18 6.67
N PHE A 134 29.44 -2.61 5.58
CA PHE A 134 30.50 -3.33 4.82
C PHE A 134 31.56 -2.53 4.03
N GLY A 135 32.17 -1.46 4.55
CA GLY A 135 33.39 -0.87 3.95
C GLY A 135 33.27 -0.25 2.54
N ALA A 136 32.17 -0.48 1.82
CA ALA A 136 31.74 0.23 0.63
C ALA A 136 31.21 1.62 1.02
N PRO A 137 31.25 2.61 0.11
CA PRO A 137 30.51 3.84 0.34
C PRO A 137 29.01 3.50 0.43
N ASN A 138 28.45 3.59 1.63
CA ASN A 138 26.99 3.55 1.82
C ASN A 138 26.37 4.64 0.92
N PRO A 139 25.18 4.40 0.34
CA PRO A 139 24.41 5.52 -0.16
C PRO A 139 24.17 6.51 0.97
N ASP A 140 24.00 7.78 0.64
CA ASP A 140 23.64 8.82 1.62
C ASP A 140 22.22 8.55 2.13
N PHE A 141 22.13 7.69 3.14
CA PHE A 141 20.90 7.35 3.83
C PHE A 141 20.42 8.59 4.59
N SER A 142 19.56 9.35 3.93
CA SER A 142 18.93 10.52 4.51
C SER A 142 17.71 10.11 5.34
N PRO A 143 17.39 10.88 6.40
CA PRO A 143 16.12 10.73 7.10
C PRO A 143 14.94 10.87 6.14
N VAL A 144 13.79 10.30 6.55
CA VAL A 144 12.54 10.44 5.81
C VAL A 144 12.21 11.93 5.66
N LEU A 145 12.16 12.40 4.41
CA LEU A 145 11.73 13.72 4.06
C LEU A 145 10.21 13.75 3.98
N GLU A 146 9.60 14.66 4.72
CA GLU A 146 8.18 14.96 4.65
C GLU A 146 7.98 16.43 4.37
N ARG A 147 7.19 16.73 3.35
CA ARG A 147 6.94 18.11 2.96
C ARG A 147 5.52 18.25 2.48
N ALA A 148 4.84 19.30 2.92
CA ALA A 148 3.61 19.74 2.27
C ALA A 148 3.91 20.19 0.83
N ASP A 149 3.02 19.85 -0.09
CA ASP A 149 3.04 20.45 -1.43
C ASP A 149 2.26 21.77 -1.44
N ALA A 150 2.50 22.61 -2.43
CA ALA A 150 1.86 23.92 -2.59
C ALA A 150 0.33 23.82 -2.65
N ASP A 151 -0.19 22.71 -3.19
CA ASP A 151 -1.63 22.46 -3.34
C ASP A 151 -2.28 21.87 -2.06
N GLY A 152 -1.53 21.75 -0.96
CA GLY A 152 -2.01 21.15 0.29
C GLY A 152 -1.86 19.63 0.38
N GLY A 153 -1.20 19.01 -0.61
CA GLY A 153 -0.78 17.61 -0.58
C GLY A 153 0.42 17.35 0.33
N VAL A 154 0.93 16.11 0.31
CA VAL A 154 2.14 15.70 1.04
C VAL A 154 3.04 14.88 0.13
N ILE A 155 4.32 15.20 0.13
CA ILE A 155 5.39 14.41 -0.47
C ILE A 155 6.19 13.76 0.65
N LEU A 156 6.31 12.44 0.61
CA LEU A 156 7.17 11.64 1.47
C LEU A 156 8.26 11.00 0.62
N VAL A 157 9.52 11.18 0.99
CA VAL A 157 10.66 10.52 0.36
C VAL A 157 11.48 9.82 1.43
N GLY A 158 11.72 8.53 1.28
CA GLY A 158 12.50 7.77 2.24
C GLY A 158 13.18 6.56 1.64
N TRP A 159 14.23 6.11 2.31
CA TRP A 159 14.85 4.81 2.07
C TRP A 159 14.00 3.71 2.68
N ILE A 160 13.85 2.61 1.96
CA ILE A 160 13.06 1.45 2.33
C ILE A 160 13.95 0.24 2.17
N ARG A 161 14.06 -0.58 3.21
CA ARG A 161 14.65 -1.92 3.08
C ARG A 161 13.59 -2.89 2.57
N GLU A 162 13.91 -3.58 1.49
CA GLU A 162 13.11 -4.68 0.95
C GLU A 162 13.35 -5.95 1.81
N PRO A 163 12.43 -6.93 1.82
CA PRO A 163 12.66 -8.20 2.51
C PRO A 163 13.99 -8.81 2.08
N SER A 164 14.84 -9.15 3.05
CA SER A 164 16.15 -9.74 2.78
C SER A 164 15.96 -11.11 2.10
N GLY A 165 16.47 -11.22 0.88
CA GLY A 165 16.50 -12.46 0.11
C GLY A 165 17.89 -13.08 0.09
N VAL A 166 18.09 -14.07 -0.79
CA VAL A 166 19.39 -14.75 -0.98
C VAL A 166 20.48 -13.81 -1.52
N LEU A 167 20.11 -12.60 -1.96
CA LEU A 167 21.00 -11.61 -2.58
C LEU A 167 21.52 -10.53 -1.60
N GLY A 168 21.19 -10.65 -0.31
CA GLY A 168 21.57 -9.69 0.72
C GLY A 168 20.50 -8.62 0.94
N ASP A 169 20.85 -7.58 1.69
CA ASP A 169 19.94 -6.47 1.97
C ASP A 169 19.82 -5.56 0.75
N ILE A 170 18.57 -5.32 0.35
CA ILE A 170 18.25 -4.40 -0.73
C ILE A 170 17.54 -3.19 -0.14
N TYR A 171 17.96 -2.01 -0.56
CA TYR A 171 17.39 -0.74 -0.19
C TYR A 171 16.89 -0.02 -1.44
N ARG A 172 15.70 0.57 -1.39
CA ARG A 172 15.20 1.47 -2.43
C ARG A 172 14.82 2.80 -1.82
N ARG A 173 15.15 3.89 -2.49
CA ARG A 173 14.63 5.21 -2.15
C ARG A 173 13.38 5.46 -2.96
N SER A 174 12.28 5.79 -2.30
CA SER A 174 10.99 5.97 -2.99
C SER A 174 10.33 7.28 -2.59
N LEU A 175 9.63 7.85 -3.56
CA LEU A 175 8.74 8.99 -3.40
C LEU A 175 7.29 8.50 -3.38
N PHE A 176 6.54 8.96 -2.38
CA PHE A 176 5.09 8.85 -2.28
C PHE A 176 4.51 10.26 -2.30
N HIS A 177 3.64 10.55 -3.26
CA HIS A 177 2.95 11.82 -3.36
C HIS A 177 1.46 11.61 -3.10
N PHE A 178 0.95 12.28 -2.07
CA PHE A 178 -0.44 12.37 -1.72
C PHE A 178 -1.01 13.72 -2.16
N GLY A 179 -2.13 13.70 -2.88
CA GLY A 179 -2.83 14.90 -3.30
C GLY A 179 -3.51 15.63 -2.13
N SER A 180 -4.09 16.79 -2.42
CA SER A 180 -4.82 17.61 -1.44
C SER A 180 -6.07 16.92 -0.88
N ASP A 181 -6.62 15.94 -1.61
CA ASP A 181 -7.74 15.09 -1.20
C ASP A 181 -7.30 13.81 -0.46
N GLY A 182 -6.00 13.61 -0.24
CA GLY A 182 -5.44 12.44 0.41
C GLY A 182 -5.26 11.24 -0.52
N ARG A 183 -5.55 11.36 -1.82
CA ARG A 183 -5.28 10.28 -2.77
C ARG A 183 -3.78 10.08 -2.96
N LEU A 184 -3.30 8.83 -2.99
CA LEU A 184 -1.93 8.54 -3.43
C LEU A 184 -1.85 8.73 -4.96
N VAL A 185 -1.30 9.85 -5.40
CA VAL A 185 -1.27 10.25 -6.82
C VAL A 185 -0.03 9.73 -7.55
N ARG A 186 1.05 9.45 -6.81
CA ARG A 186 2.29 8.95 -7.42
C ARG A 186 3.11 8.15 -6.41
N VAL A 187 3.63 7.02 -6.89
CA VAL A 187 4.71 6.27 -6.26
C VAL A 187 5.84 6.14 -7.27
N ARG A 188 7.07 6.49 -6.88
CA ARG A 188 8.22 6.41 -7.79
C ARG A 188 9.46 5.93 -7.04
N MET A 189 10.14 4.93 -7.58
CA MET A 189 11.49 4.59 -7.16
C MET A 189 12.46 5.64 -7.69
N LEU A 190 13.24 6.23 -6.80
CA LEU A 190 14.25 7.25 -7.11
C LEU A 190 15.62 6.58 -7.26
N ASP A 191 16.00 5.76 -6.29
CA ASP A 191 17.30 5.08 -6.22
C ASP A 191 17.11 3.63 -5.74
N ARG A 192 18.11 2.78 -6.02
CA ARG A 192 18.21 1.40 -5.52
C ARG A 192 19.66 1.11 -5.15
N PHE A 193 19.86 0.47 -4.01
CA PHE A 193 21.15 0.04 -3.49
C PHE A 193 21.03 -1.41 -3.01
N GLN A 194 22.05 -2.22 -3.30
CA GLN A 194 22.14 -3.59 -2.83
C GLN A 194 23.43 -3.74 -2.05
N ALA A 195 23.33 -4.13 -0.79
CA ALA A 195 24.49 -4.46 0.02
C ALA A 195 25.06 -5.81 -0.45
N PRO A 196 26.39 -5.96 -0.52
CA PRO A 196 27.01 -7.25 -0.83
C PRO A 196 26.67 -8.30 0.24
N LEU A 197 26.63 -9.57 -0.18
CA LEU A 197 26.44 -10.72 0.71
C LEU A 197 27.58 -10.85 1.72
N GLN A 198 27.25 -11.28 2.94
CA GLN A 198 28.20 -11.70 3.97
C GLN A 198 28.80 -13.07 3.67
#